data_AF-W0E2Z9-F1
#
_entry.id   AF-W0E2Z9-F1
#
_cell.length_a   1.000
_cell.length_b   1.000
_cell.length_c   1.000
_cell.angle_alpha   90.00
_cell.angle_beta   90.00
_cell.angle_gamma   90.00
#
_symmetry.space_group_name_H-M   'P 1'
#
loop_
_entity.id
_entity.type
_entity.pdbx_description
1 polymer ?
#
loop_
_entity_poly.entity_id
_entity_poly.type
_entity_poly.pdbx_seq_one_letter_code
_entity_poly.pdbx_strand_id
1 'polypeptide(L)'
;MRRGRTHRPGPRRTRRALGTGISVRGADARTGAGRMSRHLGVVVLVALGLLGGGCSRVSLVYDNAPFLTAVYVDHRIDLAPQQLRRWTDRLEQVQTRHRREALPRLTALLDGLILTSERGFAREDLACLMAAAEPIYRQHAELFVDATAPLLATLTPAQRQRLERLWRERDAERAAPADPERERRKRARRYIRNLSDWTGPLSASQQQLVRELTAAMPRSQPALDAYRADQRTRLMTLLDEGAGEARIAAFLHGWLVEFDAMPAALRRDGERLTEQLVTLAARFGASLDATQRTRLLERLGELRETLQRLQREQRAIVPLPCAG
;
A
#
# COMPACT_ATOMS: atom_id res chain seq x y z
N MET A 1 -42.56 75.54 -34.65
CA MET A 1 -41.38 75.94 -33.84
C MET A 1 -41.72 75.79 -32.36
N ARG A 2 -40.75 75.40 -31.52
CA ARG A 2 -40.81 75.36 -30.04
C ARG A 2 -41.59 74.17 -29.42
N ARG A 3 -40.84 73.19 -28.89
CA ARG A 3 -40.46 73.07 -27.47
C ARG A 3 -39.89 71.66 -27.22
N GLY A 4 -38.57 71.58 -27.12
CA GLY A 4 -37.87 70.40 -26.63
C GLY A 4 -38.14 70.20 -25.15
N ARG A 5 -38.73 69.05 -24.80
CA ARG A 5 -38.85 68.58 -23.42
C ARG A 5 -37.67 67.64 -23.11
N THR A 6 -36.93 68.11 -22.12
CA THR A 6 -36.01 67.40 -21.24
C THR A 6 -36.43 65.98 -20.89
N HIS A 7 -35.52 65.02 -21.05
CA HIS A 7 -35.48 63.85 -20.16
C HIS A 7 -34.01 63.48 -19.86
N ARG A 8 -33.58 63.82 -18.64
CA ARG A 8 -32.44 63.19 -17.98
C ARG A 8 -32.81 61.74 -17.64
N PRO A 9 -31.88 60.79 -17.76
CA PRO A 9 -31.81 59.66 -16.85
C PRO A 9 -30.56 59.78 -15.97
N GLY A 10 -30.79 59.70 -14.66
CA GLY A 10 -29.80 59.59 -13.60
C GLY A 10 -29.10 58.22 -13.56
N PRO A 11 -28.40 57.92 -12.47
CA PRO A 11 -27.00 57.51 -12.52
C PRO A 11 -26.81 56.02 -12.85
N ARG A 12 -25.70 55.75 -13.53
CA ARG A 12 -25.13 54.42 -13.72
C ARG A 12 -25.05 53.69 -12.37
N ARG A 13 -25.90 52.67 -12.17
CA ARG A 13 -25.72 51.67 -11.12
C ARG A 13 -24.43 50.91 -11.41
N THR A 14 -23.34 51.32 -10.77
CA THR A 14 -22.14 50.53 -10.63
C THR A 14 -22.51 49.29 -9.81
N ARG A 15 -22.56 48.13 -10.45
CA ARG A 15 -22.50 46.85 -9.73
C ARG A 15 -21.12 46.82 -9.06
N ARG A 16 -21.09 47.14 -7.76
CA ARG A 16 -19.99 46.76 -6.86
C ARG A 16 -19.89 45.23 -6.93
N ALA A 17 -18.91 44.75 -7.69
CA ALA A 17 -18.33 43.44 -7.47
C ALA A 17 -17.67 43.51 -6.09
N LEU A 18 -18.23 42.79 -5.12
CA LEU A 18 -17.52 42.43 -3.89
C LEU A 18 -16.42 41.46 -4.28
N GLY A 19 -15.28 42.02 -4.66
CA GLY A 19 -14.03 41.29 -4.77
C GLY A 19 -13.50 41.00 -3.37
N THR A 20 -13.88 39.86 -2.81
CA THR A 20 -13.07 39.19 -1.78
C THR A 20 -11.95 38.44 -2.50
N GLY A 21 -10.89 39.18 -2.82
CA GLY A 21 -9.63 38.62 -3.27
C GLY A 21 -8.93 37.94 -2.10
N ILE A 22 -9.24 36.66 -1.85
CA ILE A 22 -8.31 35.76 -1.16
C ILE A 22 -7.35 35.26 -2.22
N SER A 23 -6.21 35.93 -2.31
CA SER A 23 -5.04 35.49 -3.06
C SER A 23 -4.49 34.22 -2.42
N VAL A 24 -4.90 33.05 -2.92
CA VAL A 24 -4.23 31.79 -2.62
C VAL A 24 -3.00 31.72 -3.53
N ARG A 25 -1.90 32.33 -3.06
CA ARG A 25 -0.57 32.10 -3.63
C ARG A 25 -0.15 30.66 -3.33
N GLY A 26 0.06 29.89 -4.39
CA GLY A 26 1.08 28.85 -4.53
C GLY A 26 1.27 27.89 -3.36
N ALA A 27 0.42 26.87 -3.28
CA ALA A 27 0.82 25.62 -2.64
C ALA A 27 1.68 24.83 -3.65
N ASP A 28 2.98 24.73 -3.40
CA ASP A 28 3.91 23.87 -4.12
C ASP A 28 3.47 22.40 -3.99
N ALA A 29 2.71 21.93 -4.97
CA ALA A 29 2.33 20.54 -5.13
C ALA A 29 3.52 19.74 -5.69
N ARG A 30 4.44 19.31 -4.82
CA ARG A 30 5.47 18.31 -5.18
C ARG A 30 5.80 17.34 -4.04
N THR A 31 4.85 16.49 -3.66
CA THR A 31 5.18 15.20 -3.01
C THR A 31 4.04 14.20 -3.22
N GLY A 32 4.10 13.46 -4.33
CA GLY A 32 3.18 12.37 -4.62
C GLY A 32 3.86 11.35 -5.51
N ALA A 33 4.84 10.62 -4.99
CA ALA A 33 5.52 9.58 -5.77
C ALA A 33 5.99 8.44 -4.86
N GLY A 34 5.34 7.29 -5.02
CA GLY A 34 5.88 6.01 -4.59
C GLY A 34 5.04 5.32 -3.53
N ARG A 35 4.13 4.45 -3.96
CA ARG A 35 3.66 3.26 -3.24
C ARG A 35 2.71 2.47 -4.13
N MET A 36 3.23 1.50 -4.90
CA MET A 36 2.43 0.37 -5.41
C MET A 36 3.26 -0.81 -5.93
N SER A 37 4.42 -1.04 -5.32
CA SER A 37 5.29 -2.19 -5.64
C SER A 37 5.74 -2.91 -4.37
N ARG A 38 4.84 -3.07 -3.39
CA ARG A 38 5.16 -3.80 -2.16
C ARG A 38 3.95 -4.67 -1.78
N HIS A 39 3.59 -5.69 -2.56
CA HIS A 39 2.39 -6.46 -2.23
C HIS A 39 2.51 -7.36 -0.99
N LEU A 40 3.68 -7.48 -0.36
CA LEU A 40 3.81 -7.98 1.01
C LEU A 40 4.13 -6.88 2.04
N GLY A 41 4.86 -5.84 1.64
CA GLY A 41 5.20 -4.72 2.53
C GLY A 41 4.12 -3.64 2.67
N VAL A 42 3.15 -3.50 1.74
CA VAL A 42 2.18 -2.39 1.68
C VAL A 42 1.03 -2.58 2.65
N VAL A 43 0.58 -3.80 2.96
CA VAL A 43 -0.48 -3.99 3.95
C VAL A 43 0.00 -3.57 5.34
N VAL A 44 1.24 -3.91 5.70
CA VAL A 44 1.91 -3.41 6.90
C VAL A 44 2.22 -1.91 6.79
N LEU A 45 2.71 -1.41 5.63
CA LEU A 45 3.09 0.00 5.44
C LEU A 45 1.93 1.02 5.28
N VAL A 46 0.72 0.58 4.92
CA VAL A 46 -0.48 1.43 4.84
C VAL A 46 -1.11 1.59 6.22
N ALA A 47 -1.08 0.54 7.05
CA ALA A 47 -1.39 0.69 8.48
C ALA A 47 -0.38 1.61 9.19
N LEU A 48 0.89 1.56 8.77
CA LEU A 48 2.02 2.34 9.28
C LEU A 48 1.95 3.87 9.08
N GLY A 49 1.20 4.35 8.09
CA GLY A 49 1.13 5.77 7.74
C GLY A 49 0.04 6.56 8.46
N LEU A 50 -0.87 5.89 9.19
CA LEU A 50 -2.08 6.49 9.75
C LEU A 50 -2.03 6.73 11.27
N LEU A 51 -0.91 6.41 11.93
CA LEU A 51 -0.80 6.36 13.40
C LEU A 51 -0.35 7.67 14.06
N GLY A 52 -0.62 8.83 13.47
CA GLY A 52 -0.34 10.14 14.08
C GLY A 52 -1.43 10.65 15.04
N GLY A 53 -2.30 9.79 15.57
CA GLY A 53 -3.50 10.16 16.37
C GLY A 53 -4.81 9.55 15.85
N GLY A 54 -4.74 8.37 15.22
CA GLY A 54 -5.71 7.94 14.21
C GLY A 54 -6.34 6.57 14.40
N CYS A 55 -6.28 5.94 15.58
CA CYS A 55 -6.95 4.67 15.83
C CYS A 55 -8.41 4.64 15.32
N SER A 56 -9.20 5.66 15.64
CA SER A 56 -10.58 5.81 15.16
C SER A 56 -10.68 6.09 13.65
N ARG A 57 -9.67 6.76 13.07
CA ARG A 57 -9.61 7.03 11.62
C ARG A 57 -9.27 5.77 10.82
N VAL A 58 -8.37 4.93 11.33
CA VAL A 58 -8.03 3.63 10.72
C VAL A 58 -9.24 2.72 10.74
N SER A 59 -9.93 2.60 11.88
CA SER A 59 -11.18 1.83 11.96
C SER A 59 -12.23 2.34 10.99
N LEU A 60 -12.44 3.65 10.91
CA LEU A 60 -13.39 4.24 9.97
C LEU A 60 -13.05 3.92 8.51
N VAL A 61 -11.80 4.13 8.10
CA VAL A 61 -11.36 3.85 6.72
C VAL A 61 -11.47 2.36 6.41
N TYR A 62 -11.06 1.50 7.34
CA TYR A 62 -11.14 0.06 7.17
C TYR A 62 -12.58 -0.42 7.10
N ASP A 63 -13.45 0.00 8.02
CA ASP A 63 -14.87 -0.38 8.03
C ASP A 63 -15.60 0.05 6.75
N ASN A 64 -15.15 1.13 6.10
CA ASN A 64 -15.69 1.61 4.82
C ASN A 64 -14.86 1.19 3.60
N ALA A 65 -13.85 0.34 3.77
CA ALA A 65 -12.95 -0.04 2.68
C ALA A 65 -13.65 -0.66 1.45
N PRO A 66 -14.71 -1.49 1.59
CA PRO A 66 -15.44 -2.02 0.44
C PRO A 66 -16.01 -0.90 -0.43
N PHE A 67 -16.75 0.02 0.19
CA PHE A 67 -17.35 1.17 -0.48
C PHE A 67 -16.30 2.09 -1.10
N LEU A 68 -15.26 2.47 -0.35
CA LEU A 68 -14.21 3.36 -0.85
C LEU A 68 -13.45 2.74 -2.03
N THR A 69 -13.19 1.43 -1.97
CA THR A 69 -12.55 0.69 -3.06
C THR A 69 -13.44 0.62 -4.29
N ALA A 70 -14.73 0.33 -4.10
CA ALA A 70 -15.73 0.29 -5.16
C ALA A 70 -15.82 1.62 -5.92
N VAL A 71 -15.96 2.73 -5.19
CA VAL A 71 -16.01 4.09 -5.77
C VAL A 71 -14.70 4.47 -6.46
N TYR A 72 -13.56 4.14 -5.85
CA TYR A 72 -12.26 4.44 -6.47
C TYR A 72 -12.10 3.74 -7.82
N VAL A 73 -12.42 2.45 -7.90
CA VAL A 73 -12.28 1.69 -9.16
C VAL A 73 -13.33 2.12 -10.17
N ASP A 74 -14.56 2.36 -9.74
CA ASP A 74 -15.60 2.89 -10.62
C ASP A 74 -15.18 4.20 -11.29
N HIS A 75 -14.62 5.15 -10.53
CA HIS A 75 -14.11 6.40 -11.10
C HIS A 75 -12.99 6.20 -12.13
N ARG A 76 -12.26 5.06 -12.10
CA ARG A 76 -11.16 4.78 -13.04
C ARG A 76 -11.56 3.90 -14.22
N ILE A 77 -12.47 2.96 -13.99
CA ILE A 77 -12.84 1.90 -14.94
C ILE A 77 -14.25 2.11 -15.49
N ASP A 78 -15.07 2.96 -14.87
CA ASP A 78 -16.45 3.27 -15.25
C ASP A 78 -17.28 1.99 -15.31
N LEU A 79 -17.61 1.48 -14.10
CA LEU A 79 -18.33 0.24 -13.89
C LEU A 79 -19.82 0.45 -14.11
N ALA A 80 -20.49 -0.51 -14.74
CA ALA A 80 -21.94 -0.47 -14.84
C ALA A 80 -22.56 -0.57 -13.42
N PRO A 81 -23.74 0.03 -13.17
CA PRO A 81 -24.36 0.01 -11.84
C PRO A 81 -24.53 -1.39 -11.25
N GLN A 82 -24.77 -2.40 -12.08
CA GLN A 82 -24.87 -3.79 -11.63
C GLN A 82 -23.50 -4.40 -11.26
N GLN A 83 -22.43 -4.07 -12.00
CA GLN A 83 -21.07 -4.49 -11.66
C GLN A 83 -20.64 -3.88 -10.32
N LEU A 84 -20.90 -2.57 -10.15
CA LEU A 84 -20.57 -1.85 -8.92
C LEU A 84 -21.26 -2.45 -7.70
N ARG A 85 -22.58 -2.71 -7.76
CA ARG A 85 -23.32 -3.34 -6.65
C ARG A 85 -22.77 -4.72 -6.32
N ARG A 86 -22.69 -5.62 -7.31
CA ARG A 86 -22.21 -7.00 -7.11
C ARG A 86 -20.79 -7.04 -6.55
N TRP A 87 -19.92 -6.15 -7.03
CA TRP A 87 -18.55 -6.10 -6.56
C TRP A 87 -18.43 -5.52 -5.15
N THR A 88 -19.26 -4.54 -4.79
CA THR A 88 -19.34 -4.01 -3.42
C THR A 88 -19.72 -5.11 -2.44
N ASP A 89 -20.79 -5.88 -2.74
CA ASP A 89 -21.21 -7.02 -1.91
C ASP A 89 -20.07 -8.05 -1.77
N ARG A 90 -19.33 -8.31 -2.86
CA ARG A 90 -18.19 -9.21 -2.84
C ARG A 90 -17.04 -8.69 -1.96
N LEU A 91 -16.74 -7.40 -2.03
CA LEU A 91 -15.71 -6.77 -1.19
C LEU A 91 -16.09 -6.83 0.30
N GLU A 92 -17.36 -6.71 0.64
CA GLU A 92 -17.84 -6.86 2.02
C GLU A 92 -17.67 -8.30 2.55
N GLN A 93 -17.97 -9.30 1.73
CA GLN A 93 -17.73 -10.72 2.07
C GLN A 93 -16.24 -10.99 2.28
N VAL A 94 -15.39 -10.52 1.36
CA VAL A 94 -13.93 -10.67 1.44
C VAL A 94 -13.37 -9.93 2.66
N GLN A 95 -13.87 -8.73 2.97
CA GLN A 95 -13.48 -8.02 4.19
C GLN A 95 -13.86 -8.80 5.46
N THR A 96 -15.04 -9.42 5.48
CA THR A 96 -15.47 -10.24 6.62
C THR A 96 -14.53 -11.42 6.83
N ARG A 97 -14.13 -12.11 5.76
CA ARG A 97 -13.10 -13.16 5.81
C ARG A 97 -11.74 -12.63 6.24
N HIS A 98 -11.32 -11.47 5.71
CA HIS A 98 -10.08 -10.82 6.11
C HIS A 98 -10.03 -10.53 7.62
N ARG A 99 -11.14 -10.01 8.19
CA ARG A 99 -11.25 -9.78 9.65
C ARG A 99 -11.07 -11.07 10.45
N ARG A 100 -11.69 -12.16 9.99
CA ARG A 100 -11.71 -13.44 10.70
C ARG A 100 -10.41 -14.23 10.56
N GLU A 101 -9.79 -14.19 9.38
CA GLU A 101 -8.76 -15.16 9.02
C GLU A 101 -7.37 -14.53 8.90
N ALA A 102 -7.27 -13.28 8.41
CA ALA A 102 -6.00 -12.62 8.14
C ALA A 102 -5.54 -11.70 9.29
N LEU A 103 -6.46 -10.91 9.86
CA LEU A 103 -6.12 -10.00 10.97
C LEU A 103 -5.59 -10.71 12.22
N PRO A 104 -6.13 -11.86 12.67
CA PRO A 104 -5.57 -12.56 13.83
C PRO A 104 -4.12 -13.01 13.62
N ARG A 105 -3.79 -13.46 12.40
CA ARG A 105 -2.41 -13.85 12.04
C ARG A 105 -1.46 -12.65 12.01
N LEU A 106 -1.93 -11.51 11.51
CA LEU A 106 -1.17 -10.26 11.54
C LEU A 106 -0.93 -9.78 12.98
N THR A 107 -1.93 -9.86 13.84
CA THR A 107 -1.80 -9.54 15.27
C THR A 107 -0.78 -10.46 15.94
N ALA A 108 -0.85 -11.77 15.67
CA ALA A 108 0.15 -12.70 16.18
C ALA A 108 1.56 -12.28 15.69
N LEU A 109 1.74 -11.98 14.40
CA LEU A 109 3.05 -11.56 13.85
C LEU A 109 3.59 -10.32 14.57
N LEU A 110 2.72 -9.38 14.93
CA LEU A 110 3.09 -8.22 15.73
C LEU A 110 3.43 -8.58 17.18
N ASP A 111 2.71 -9.52 17.81
CA ASP A 111 3.08 -10.02 19.15
C ASP A 111 4.48 -10.64 19.15
N GLY A 112 4.79 -11.45 18.14
CA GLY A 112 6.14 -12.01 17.96
C GLY A 112 7.21 -10.92 17.75
N LEU A 113 6.90 -9.89 16.97
CA LEU A 113 7.81 -8.75 16.75
C LEU A 113 8.01 -7.91 18.02
N ILE A 114 6.97 -7.71 18.83
CA ILE A 114 7.06 -7.02 20.13
C ILE A 114 8.01 -7.80 21.04
N LEU A 115 7.79 -9.11 21.21
CA LEU A 115 8.66 -9.97 22.03
C LEU A 115 10.12 -9.94 21.53
N THR A 116 10.32 -10.03 20.22
CA THR A 116 11.65 -9.94 19.59
C THR A 116 12.31 -8.58 19.85
N SER A 117 11.52 -7.50 19.85
CA SER A 117 12.00 -6.14 20.11
C SER A 117 12.40 -5.93 21.57
N GLU A 118 11.67 -6.55 22.51
CA GLU A 118 11.98 -6.55 23.94
C GLU A 118 13.25 -7.35 24.24
N ARG A 119 13.49 -8.45 23.52
CA ARG A 119 14.65 -9.35 23.69
C ARG A 119 15.90 -8.93 22.93
N GLY A 120 15.86 -7.84 22.17
CA GLY A 120 17.05 -7.26 21.54
C GLY A 120 17.31 -7.64 20.08
N PHE A 121 16.29 -8.09 19.34
CA PHE A 121 16.37 -8.32 17.89
C PHE A 121 17.35 -9.42 17.47
N ALA A 122 17.28 -10.58 18.12
CA ALA A 122 18.04 -11.76 17.68
C ALA A 122 17.75 -12.07 16.20
N ARG A 123 18.79 -12.46 15.46
CA ARG A 123 18.70 -12.64 14.01
C ARG A 123 17.78 -13.81 13.66
N GLU A 124 17.84 -14.86 14.47
CA GLU A 124 17.09 -16.10 14.34
C GLU A 124 15.59 -15.84 14.49
N ASP A 125 15.20 -15.08 15.52
CA ASP A 125 13.80 -14.65 15.76
C ASP A 125 13.28 -13.83 14.58
N LEU A 126 14.07 -12.86 14.11
CA LEU A 126 13.71 -12.02 12.95
C LEU A 126 13.57 -12.84 11.66
N ALA A 127 14.45 -13.82 11.45
CA ALA A 127 14.36 -14.72 10.31
C ALA A 127 13.09 -15.57 10.37
N CYS A 128 12.74 -16.09 11.56
CA CYS A 128 11.49 -16.82 11.75
C CYS A 128 10.27 -15.94 11.45
N LEU A 129 10.22 -14.71 12.00
CA LEU A 129 9.12 -13.78 11.74
C LEU A 129 8.97 -13.45 10.25
N MET A 130 10.09 -13.30 9.53
CA MET A 130 10.08 -13.09 8.09
C MET A 130 9.50 -14.30 7.34
N ALA A 131 9.82 -15.52 7.76
CA ALA A 131 9.24 -16.75 7.19
C ALA A 131 7.74 -16.87 7.50
N ALA A 132 7.33 -16.54 8.74
CA ALA A 132 5.93 -16.56 9.16
C ALA A 132 5.05 -15.53 8.42
N ALA A 133 5.64 -14.51 7.81
CA ALA A 133 4.92 -13.53 7.00
C ALA A 133 4.47 -14.07 5.63
N GLU A 134 5.13 -15.09 5.08
CA GLU A 134 4.78 -15.67 3.76
C GLU A 134 3.36 -16.27 3.72
N PRO A 135 2.95 -17.18 4.62
CA PRO A 135 1.59 -17.72 4.58
C PRO A 135 0.51 -16.65 4.79
N ILE A 136 0.84 -15.57 5.53
CA ILE A 136 -0.04 -14.42 5.69
C ILE A 136 -0.19 -13.68 4.36
N TYR A 137 0.90 -13.47 3.62
CA TYR A 137 0.86 -12.90 2.27
C TYR A 137 -0.05 -13.70 1.34
N ARG A 138 0.16 -15.02 1.26
CA ARG A 138 -0.58 -15.91 0.35
C ARG A 138 -2.08 -15.84 0.59
N GLN A 139 -2.49 -15.85 1.86
CA GLN A 139 -3.90 -15.66 2.23
C GLN A 139 -4.47 -14.29 1.78
N HIS A 140 -3.71 -13.20 1.90
CA HIS A 140 -4.17 -11.90 1.39
C HIS A 140 -4.27 -11.90 -0.14
N ALA A 141 -3.35 -12.57 -0.82
CA ALA A 141 -3.39 -12.73 -2.27
C ALA A 141 -4.61 -13.55 -2.71
N GLU A 142 -4.95 -14.64 -2.01
CA GLU A 142 -6.17 -15.43 -2.24
C GLU A 142 -7.43 -14.57 -2.07
N LEU A 143 -7.53 -13.80 -0.99
CA LEU A 143 -8.65 -12.87 -0.77
C LEU A 143 -8.77 -11.82 -1.88
N PHE A 144 -7.63 -11.36 -2.41
CA PHE A 144 -7.60 -10.45 -3.55
C PHE A 144 -8.09 -11.13 -4.84
N VAL A 145 -7.65 -12.37 -5.12
CA VAL A 145 -8.11 -13.18 -6.26
C VAL A 145 -9.63 -13.34 -6.18
N ASP A 146 -10.13 -13.73 -5.01
CA ASP A 146 -11.54 -13.92 -4.71
C ASP A 146 -12.38 -12.66 -4.95
N ALA A 147 -11.84 -11.48 -4.61
CA ALA A 147 -12.51 -10.20 -4.85
C ALA A 147 -12.47 -9.79 -6.32
N THR A 148 -11.40 -10.12 -7.04
CA THR A 148 -11.07 -9.44 -8.31
C THR A 148 -11.46 -10.27 -9.53
N ALA A 149 -11.32 -11.59 -9.50
CA ALA A 149 -11.63 -12.46 -10.64
C ALA A 149 -13.09 -12.32 -11.14
N PRO A 150 -14.11 -12.25 -10.27
CA PRO A 150 -15.50 -12.07 -10.73
C PRO A 150 -15.71 -10.74 -11.44
N LEU A 151 -15.08 -9.65 -10.95
CA LEU A 151 -15.18 -8.35 -11.60
C LEU A 151 -14.51 -8.38 -12.98
N LEU A 152 -13.29 -8.90 -13.06
CA LEU A 152 -12.52 -8.98 -14.30
C LEU A 152 -13.27 -9.76 -15.39
N ALA A 153 -13.94 -10.85 -15.02
CA ALA A 153 -14.75 -11.67 -15.93
C ALA A 153 -15.93 -10.89 -16.56
N THR A 154 -16.34 -9.77 -15.97
CA THR A 154 -17.46 -8.95 -16.46
C THR A 154 -17.01 -7.73 -17.26
N LEU A 155 -15.71 -7.45 -17.36
CA LEU A 155 -15.25 -6.21 -17.97
C LEU A 155 -15.50 -6.18 -19.48
N THR A 156 -16.15 -5.10 -19.93
CA THR A 156 -16.32 -4.81 -21.37
C THR A 156 -15.00 -4.42 -22.02
N PRO A 157 -14.88 -4.49 -23.37
CA PRO A 157 -13.67 -4.04 -24.06
C PRO A 157 -13.25 -2.60 -23.71
N ALA A 158 -14.21 -1.68 -23.56
CA ALA A 158 -13.93 -0.30 -23.16
C ALA A 158 -13.37 -0.19 -21.73
N GLN A 159 -13.91 -0.99 -20.80
CA GLN A 159 -13.42 -1.06 -19.43
C GLN A 159 -12.00 -1.67 -19.34
N ARG A 160 -11.72 -2.68 -20.17
CA ARG A 160 -10.38 -3.28 -20.30
C ARG A 160 -9.34 -2.26 -20.77
N GLN A 161 -9.67 -1.45 -21.78
CA GLN A 161 -8.78 -0.35 -22.20
C GLN A 161 -8.55 0.70 -21.10
N ARG A 162 -9.55 0.97 -20.26
CA ARG A 162 -9.40 1.85 -19.09
C ARG A 162 -8.48 1.25 -18.03
N LEU A 163 -8.60 -0.06 -17.77
CA LEU A 163 -7.72 -0.79 -16.87
C LEU A 163 -6.25 -0.72 -17.34
N GLU A 164 -5.99 -0.91 -18.64
CA GLU A 164 -4.64 -0.78 -19.19
C GLU A 164 -4.08 0.65 -19.04
N ARG A 165 -4.90 1.67 -19.29
CA ARG A 165 -4.50 3.07 -19.08
C ARG A 165 -4.13 3.33 -17.62
N LEU A 166 -4.95 2.85 -16.69
CA LEU A 166 -4.67 2.92 -15.26
C LEU A 166 -3.31 2.28 -14.94
N TRP A 167 -2.99 1.10 -15.49
CA TRP A 167 -1.69 0.48 -15.27
C TRP A 167 -0.53 1.30 -15.86
N ARG A 168 -0.66 1.84 -17.07
CA ARG A 168 0.37 2.70 -17.69
C ARG A 168 0.65 3.96 -16.88
N GLU A 169 -0.39 4.64 -16.39
CA GLU A 169 -0.24 5.78 -15.48
C GLU A 169 0.55 5.40 -14.23
N ARG A 170 0.22 4.26 -13.62
CA ARG A 170 0.89 3.76 -12.42
C ARG A 170 2.31 3.30 -12.66
N ASP A 171 2.64 2.80 -13.85
CA ASP A 171 4.01 2.47 -14.25
C ASP A 171 4.84 3.76 -14.40
N ALA A 172 4.29 4.78 -15.06
CA ALA A 172 4.94 6.07 -15.23
C ALA A 172 5.26 6.77 -13.88
N GLU A 173 4.32 6.76 -12.93
CA GLU A 173 4.55 7.28 -11.56
C GLU A 173 5.65 6.52 -10.80
N ARG A 174 5.87 5.24 -11.14
CA ARG A 174 6.83 4.36 -10.47
C ARG A 174 8.18 4.29 -11.16
N ALA A 175 8.32 4.89 -12.34
CA ALA A 175 9.53 4.83 -13.13
C ALA A 175 10.76 5.17 -12.29
N ALA A 176 11.68 4.21 -12.23
CA ALA A 176 12.93 4.41 -11.52
C ALA A 176 13.74 5.49 -12.26
N PRO A 177 14.33 6.44 -11.52
CA PRO A 177 15.36 7.32 -12.03
C PRO A 177 16.44 6.56 -12.81
N ALA A 178 16.82 7.12 -13.95
CA ALA A 178 17.82 6.51 -14.82
C ALA A 178 19.20 6.40 -14.14
N ASP A 179 19.53 7.30 -13.20
CA ASP A 179 20.79 7.29 -12.45
C ASP A 179 20.77 6.27 -11.29
N PRO A 180 21.62 5.22 -11.33
CA PRO A 180 21.68 4.22 -10.27
C PRO A 180 22.12 4.77 -8.91
N GLU A 181 22.89 5.86 -8.90
CA GLU A 181 23.33 6.53 -7.67
C GLU A 181 22.18 7.32 -7.03
N ARG A 182 21.39 8.02 -7.84
CA ARG A 182 20.13 8.63 -7.40
C ARG A 182 19.18 7.58 -6.82
N GLU A 183 19.09 6.39 -7.41
CA GLU A 183 18.26 5.31 -6.88
C GLU A 183 18.74 4.77 -5.53
N ARG A 184 20.05 4.57 -5.39
CA ARG A 184 20.63 4.17 -4.10
C ARG A 184 20.30 5.20 -3.01
N ARG A 185 20.49 6.49 -3.30
CA ARG A 185 20.18 7.59 -2.36
C ARG A 185 18.68 7.66 -2.03
N LYS A 186 17.81 7.50 -3.03
CA LYS A 186 16.34 7.51 -2.84
C LYS A 186 15.89 6.33 -1.97
N ARG A 187 16.47 5.15 -2.19
CA ARG A 187 16.24 3.96 -1.36
C ARG A 187 16.66 4.21 0.09
N ALA A 188 17.90 4.64 0.33
CA ALA A 188 18.39 4.87 1.69
C ALA A 188 17.55 5.93 2.43
N ARG A 189 17.23 7.06 1.79
CA ARG A 189 16.35 8.10 2.37
C ARG A 189 14.97 7.55 2.74
N ARG A 190 14.41 6.63 1.95
CA ARG A 190 13.13 6.00 2.26
C ARG A 190 13.21 5.12 3.50
N TYR A 191 14.27 4.33 3.66
CA TYR A 191 14.46 3.51 4.86
C TYR A 191 14.72 4.38 6.11
N ILE A 192 15.57 5.39 6.01
CA ILE A 192 15.84 6.35 7.08
C ILE A 192 14.55 7.00 7.58
N ARG A 193 13.71 7.51 6.66
CA ARG A 193 12.42 8.10 7.04
C ARG A 193 11.51 7.09 7.72
N ASN A 194 11.31 5.91 7.14
CA ASN A 194 10.43 4.91 7.74
C ASN A 194 10.92 4.49 9.13
N LEU A 195 12.22 4.24 9.31
CA LEU A 195 12.76 3.89 10.62
C LEU A 195 12.61 5.05 11.59
N SER A 196 12.87 6.28 11.14
CA SER A 196 12.72 7.48 11.96
C SER A 196 11.27 7.73 12.40
N ASP A 197 10.29 7.42 11.55
CA ASP A 197 8.88 7.54 11.93
C ASP A 197 8.60 6.62 13.13
N TRP A 198 9.11 5.39 13.10
CA TRP A 198 8.89 4.35 14.10
C TRP A 198 9.68 4.51 15.38
N THR A 199 10.96 4.87 15.29
CA THR A 199 11.84 4.92 16.45
C THR A 199 12.09 6.33 16.94
N GLY A 200 11.65 7.36 16.20
CA GLY A 200 12.05 8.74 16.43
C GLY A 200 13.33 9.10 15.66
N PRO A 201 13.90 10.30 15.86
CA PRO A 201 15.05 10.77 15.10
C PRO A 201 16.22 9.79 15.11
N LEU A 202 16.87 9.59 13.96
CA LEU A 202 18.04 8.72 13.83
C LEU A 202 19.34 9.50 13.99
N SER A 203 20.28 8.97 14.77
CA SER A 203 21.63 9.52 14.90
C SER A 203 22.41 9.44 13.58
N ALA A 204 23.52 10.19 13.47
CA ALA A 204 24.35 10.16 12.27
C ALA A 204 24.91 8.75 11.97
N SER A 205 25.28 8.00 13.01
CA SER A 205 25.77 6.62 12.90
C SER A 205 24.66 5.66 12.46
N GLN A 206 23.45 5.79 13.00
CA GLN A 206 22.29 4.99 12.57
C GLN A 206 21.94 5.25 11.11
N GLN A 207 21.92 6.52 10.69
CA GLN A 207 21.67 6.84 9.28
C GLN A 207 22.75 6.28 8.35
N GLN A 208 24.01 6.28 8.80
CA GLN A 208 25.12 5.70 8.05
C GLN A 208 24.99 4.17 7.92
N LEU A 209 24.67 3.49 9.02
CA LEU A 209 24.36 2.06 9.04
C LEU A 209 23.25 1.71 8.02
N VAL A 210 22.15 2.47 8.02
CA VAL A 210 21.04 2.26 7.07
C VAL A 210 21.47 2.49 5.62
N ARG A 211 22.31 3.51 5.35
CA ARG A 211 22.85 3.76 4.01
C ARG A 211 23.70 2.58 3.51
N GLU A 212 24.57 2.06 4.36
CA GLU A 212 25.44 0.92 4.03
C GLU A 212 24.64 -0.34 3.72
N LEU A 213 23.72 -0.72 4.61
CA LEU A 213 22.92 -1.94 4.47
C LEU A 213 21.96 -1.88 3.28
N THR A 214 21.35 -0.72 3.03
CA THR A 214 20.45 -0.57 1.87
C THR A 214 21.18 -0.50 0.53
N ALA A 215 22.48 -0.16 0.53
CA ALA A 215 23.33 -0.22 -0.65
C ALA A 215 23.66 -1.66 -1.05
N ALA A 216 23.77 -2.59 -0.08
CA ALA A 216 24.02 -4.01 -0.32
C ALA A 216 22.78 -4.78 -0.82
N MET A 217 21.58 -4.22 -0.68
CA MET A 217 20.34 -4.87 -1.14
C MET A 217 20.30 -5.01 -2.68
N PRO A 218 19.80 -6.16 -3.20
CA PRO A 218 19.65 -6.39 -4.64
C PRO A 218 18.92 -5.25 -5.39
N ARG A 219 19.29 -5.03 -6.66
CA ARG A 219 18.65 -4.05 -7.55
C ARG A 219 17.60 -4.72 -8.43
N SER A 220 16.61 -5.33 -7.79
CA SER A 220 15.64 -6.20 -8.44
C SER A 220 14.42 -5.48 -9.01
N GLN A 221 14.27 -4.18 -8.70
CA GLN A 221 13.06 -3.42 -9.06
C GLN A 221 12.78 -3.42 -10.58
N PRO A 222 13.76 -3.17 -11.47
CA PRO A 222 13.51 -3.22 -12.91
C PRO A 222 13.05 -4.61 -13.39
N ALA A 223 13.69 -5.69 -12.92
CA ALA A 223 13.32 -7.05 -13.27
C ALA A 223 11.93 -7.43 -12.73
N LEU A 224 11.59 -6.98 -11.52
CA LEU A 224 10.27 -7.18 -10.92
C LEU A 224 9.17 -6.43 -11.68
N ASP A 225 9.46 -5.20 -12.13
CA ASP A 225 8.53 -4.42 -12.93
C ASP A 225 8.30 -5.06 -14.30
N ALA A 226 9.35 -5.57 -14.94
CA ALA A 226 9.26 -6.33 -16.19
C ALA A 226 8.43 -7.62 -16.03
N TYR A 227 8.70 -8.41 -14.99
CA TYR A 227 7.91 -9.61 -14.66
C TYR A 227 6.43 -9.28 -14.49
N ARG A 228 6.11 -8.22 -13.75
CA ARG A 228 4.71 -7.81 -13.58
C ARG A 228 4.09 -7.28 -14.85
N ALA A 229 4.86 -6.65 -15.73
CA ALA A 229 4.37 -6.16 -17.02
C ALA A 229 3.99 -7.34 -17.92
N ASP A 230 4.82 -8.37 -18.00
CA ASP A 230 4.53 -9.62 -18.71
C ASP A 230 3.22 -10.27 -18.20
N GLN A 231 3.09 -10.39 -16.87
CA GLN A 231 1.89 -10.95 -16.27
C GLN A 231 0.63 -10.12 -16.54
N ARG A 232 0.74 -8.77 -16.56
CA ARG A 232 -0.37 -7.90 -16.98
C ARG A 232 -0.76 -8.13 -18.43
N THR A 233 0.21 -8.25 -19.33
CA THR A 233 -0.05 -8.55 -20.74
C THR A 233 -0.77 -9.88 -20.90
N ARG A 234 -0.30 -10.94 -20.22
CA ARG A 234 -0.94 -12.26 -20.22
C ARG A 234 -2.37 -12.22 -19.66
N LEU A 235 -2.60 -11.44 -18.61
CA LEU A 235 -3.96 -11.22 -18.09
C LEU A 235 -4.84 -10.55 -19.14
N MET A 236 -4.37 -9.50 -19.82
CA MET A 236 -5.17 -8.82 -20.85
C MET A 236 -5.52 -9.75 -22.01
N THR A 237 -4.57 -10.54 -22.50
CA THR A 237 -4.82 -11.58 -23.50
C THR A 237 -5.92 -12.53 -23.04
N LEU A 238 -5.83 -13.03 -21.80
CA LEU A 238 -6.84 -13.91 -21.22
C LEU A 238 -8.23 -13.26 -21.16
N LEU A 239 -8.31 -11.96 -20.83
CA LEU A 239 -9.57 -11.22 -20.80
C LEU A 239 -10.13 -10.96 -22.21
N ASP A 240 -9.28 -10.73 -23.19
CA ASP A 240 -9.68 -10.50 -24.58
C ASP A 240 -10.17 -11.78 -25.27
N GLU A 241 -9.67 -12.94 -24.86
CA GLU A 241 -10.21 -14.26 -25.22
C GLU A 241 -11.60 -14.55 -24.62
N GLY A 242 -12.12 -13.68 -23.76
CA GLY A 242 -13.40 -13.89 -23.08
C GLY A 242 -13.35 -14.98 -22.01
N ALA A 243 -12.20 -15.18 -21.35
CA ALA A 243 -12.08 -16.15 -20.29
C ALA A 243 -13.08 -15.89 -19.15
N GLY A 244 -13.75 -16.95 -18.69
CA GLY A 244 -14.62 -16.90 -17.53
C GLY A 244 -13.87 -16.78 -16.21
N GLU A 245 -14.62 -16.51 -15.14
CA GLU A 245 -14.11 -16.29 -13.77
C GLU A 245 -13.11 -17.36 -13.31
N ALA A 246 -13.41 -18.65 -13.49
CA ALA A 246 -12.55 -19.74 -13.03
C ALA A 246 -11.14 -19.71 -13.67
N ARG A 247 -11.05 -19.42 -14.98
CA ARG A 247 -9.76 -19.30 -15.68
C ARG A 247 -8.98 -18.07 -15.21
N ILE A 248 -9.68 -16.95 -15.00
CA ILE A 248 -9.07 -15.72 -14.50
C ILE A 248 -8.57 -15.93 -13.06
N ALA A 249 -9.36 -16.57 -12.20
CA ALA A 249 -8.98 -16.88 -10.83
C ALA A 249 -7.75 -17.79 -10.79
N ALA A 250 -7.71 -18.84 -11.60
CA ALA A 250 -6.55 -19.71 -11.70
C ALA A 250 -5.28 -18.96 -12.14
N PHE A 251 -5.41 -18.08 -13.15
CA PHE A 251 -4.29 -17.24 -13.60
C PHE A 251 -3.81 -16.29 -12.48
N LEU A 252 -4.72 -15.58 -11.82
CA LEU A 252 -4.36 -14.67 -10.73
C LEU A 252 -3.77 -15.41 -9.53
N HIS A 253 -4.26 -16.62 -9.22
CA HIS A 253 -3.71 -17.47 -8.18
C HIS A 253 -2.26 -17.86 -8.50
N GLY A 254 -2.01 -18.40 -9.71
CA GLY A 254 -0.66 -18.71 -10.16
C GLY A 254 0.26 -17.50 -10.09
N TRP A 255 -0.18 -16.33 -10.55
CA TRP A 255 0.62 -15.11 -10.52
C TRP A 255 0.87 -14.57 -9.09
N LEU A 256 -0.16 -14.44 -8.27
CA LEU A 256 -0.12 -13.66 -7.03
C LEU A 256 0.16 -14.51 -5.79
N VAL A 257 -0.24 -15.78 -5.80
CA VAL A 257 -0.08 -16.72 -4.68
C VAL A 257 1.15 -17.58 -4.90
N GLU A 258 1.27 -18.23 -6.07
CA GLU A 258 2.38 -19.15 -6.37
C GLU A 258 3.60 -18.48 -7.00
N PHE A 259 3.45 -17.23 -7.47
CA PHE A 259 4.48 -16.50 -8.21
C PHE A 259 4.97 -17.25 -9.46
N ASP A 260 4.05 -17.88 -10.18
CA ASP A 260 4.31 -18.62 -11.41
C ASP A 260 5.07 -17.79 -12.44
N ALA A 261 5.95 -18.45 -13.17
CA ALA A 261 6.83 -17.82 -14.15
C ALA A 261 7.75 -16.71 -13.59
N MET A 262 7.89 -16.57 -12.26
CA MET A 262 8.91 -15.69 -11.68
C MET A 262 10.32 -16.19 -12.05
N PRO A 263 11.16 -15.36 -12.69
CA PRO A 263 12.52 -15.76 -13.06
C PRO A 263 13.32 -16.24 -11.85
N ALA A 264 14.11 -17.30 -12.00
CA ALA A 264 14.93 -17.85 -10.91
C ALA A 264 15.90 -16.83 -10.31
N ALA A 265 16.42 -15.91 -11.13
CA ALA A 265 17.25 -14.80 -10.65
C ALA A 265 16.46 -13.85 -9.73
N LEU A 266 15.19 -13.58 -10.03
CA LEU A 266 14.34 -12.72 -9.22
C LEU A 266 13.92 -13.39 -7.90
N ARG A 267 13.77 -14.72 -7.88
CA ARG A 267 13.56 -15.50 -6.65
C ARG A 267 14.77 -15.42 -5.72
N ARG A 268 15.98 -15.68 -6.24
CA ARG A 268 17.23 -15.52 -5.49
C ARG A 268 17.44 -14.10 -4.98
N ASP A 269 17.06 -13.10 -5.77
CA ASP A 269 17.05 -11.70 -5.34
C ASP A 269 16.11 -11.45 -4.15
N GLY A 270 14.94 -12.09 -4.13
CA GLY A 270 14.01 -12.06 -3.01
C GLY A 270 14.61 -12.66 -1.73
N GLU A 271 15.22 -13.84 -1.82
CA GLU A 271 15.92 -14.50 -0.71
C GLU A 271 17.02 -13.61 -0.12
N ARG A 272 17.91 -13.08 -0.99
CA ARG A 272 18.97 -12.14 -0.57
C ARG A 272 18.41 -10.87 0.03
N LEU A 273 17.31 -10.34 -0.50
CA LEU A 273 16.66 -9.17 0.07
C LEU A 273 16.13 -9.46 1.48
N THR A 274 15.51 -10.62 1.70
CA THR A 274 15.05 -11.05 3.03
C THR A 274 16.21 -11.14 4.02
N GLU A 275 17.33 -11.75 3.65
CA GLU A 275 18.54 -11.80 4.50
C GLU A 275 19.07 -10.41 4.86
N GLN A 276 19.08 -9.48 3.89
CA GLN A 276 19.52 -8.10 4.12
C GLN A 276 18.53 -7.33 5.00
N LEU A 277 17.24 -7.62 4.92
CA LEU A 277 16.22 -7.02 5.81
C LEU A 277 16.35 -7.54 7.24
N VAL A 278 16.58 -8.84 7.43
CA VAL A 278 16.87 -9.43 8.75
C VAL A 278 18.14 -8.80 9.34
N THR A 279 19.20 -8.69 8.53
CA THR A 279 20.45 -8.03 8.95
C THR A 279 20.24 -6.57 9.33
N LEU A 280 19.44 -5.84 8.55
CA LEU A 280 19.07 -4.46 8.85
C LEU A 280 18.30 -4.36 10.16
N ALA A 281 17.27 -5.17 10.35
CA ALA A 281 16.47 -5.16 11.57
C ALA A 281 17.31 -5.48 12.81
N ALA A 282 18.17 -6.51 12.76
CA ALA A 282 19.04 -6.88 13.87
C ALA A 282 20.05 -5.78 14.23
N ARG A 283 20.82 -5.29 13.23
CA ARG A 283 21.86 -4.28 13.48
C ARG A 283 21.28 -2.92 13.88
N PHE A 284 20.18 -2.52 13.25
CA PHE A 284 19.51 -1.27 13.60
C PHE A 284 18.83 -1.39 14.97
N GLY A 285 18.16 -2.50 15.25
CA GLY A 285 17.53 -2.79 16.55
C GLY A 285 18.52 -2.77 17.72
N ALA A 286 19.70 -3.36 17.53
CA ALA A 286 20.80 -3.30 18.50
C ALA A 286 21.34 -1.88 18.73
N SER A 287 21.17 -0.97 17.77
CA SER A 287 21.63 0.42 17.86
C SER A 287 20.62 1.36 18.52
N LEU A 288 19.43 0.88 18.90
CA LEU A 288 18.39 1.72 19.50
C LEU A 288 18.74 2.10 20.93
N ASP A 289 18.64 3.39 21.24
CA ASP A 289 18.64 3.87 22.61
C ASP A 289 17.32 3.54 23.34
N ALA A 290 17.25 3.82 24.64
CA ALA A 290 16.08 3.53 25.45
C ALA A 290 14.83 4.26 24.96
N THR A 291 14.94 5.53 24.58
CA THR A 291 13.81 6.33 24.07
C THR A 291 13.30 5.78 22.74
N GLN A 292 14.21 5.43 21.84
CA GLN A 292 13.88 4.85 20.54
C GLN A 292 13.23 3.47 20.68
N ARG A 293 13.70 2.64 21.63
CA ARG A 293 13.11 1.33 21.94
C ARG A 293 11.70 1.47 22.52
N THR A 294 11.51 2.35 23.50
CA THR A 294 10.17 2.61 24.08
C THR A 294 9.19 3.06 23.01
N ARG A 295 9.56 4.03 22.17
CA ARG A 295 8.70 4.52 21.09
C ARG A 295 8.34 3.44 20.06
N LEU A 296 9.30 2.57 19.74
CA LEU A 296 9.06 1.44 18.86
C LEU A 296 8.02 0.49 19.45
N LEU A 297 8.18 0.10 20.73
CA LEU A 297 7.25 -0.78 21.43
C LEU A 297 5.86 -0.16 21.57
N GLU A 298 5.76 1.12 21.91
CA GLU A 298 4.49 1.86 21.95
C GLU A 298 3.77 1.79 20.60
N ARG A 299 4.46 2.11 19.51
CA ARG A 299 3.87 2.08 18.16
C ARG A 299 3.47 0.68 17.70
N LEU A 300 4.26 -0.34 18.04
CA LEU A 300 3.91 -1.73 17.76
C LEU A 300 2.66 -2.13 18.55
N GLY A 301 2.57 -1.73 19.82
CA GLY A 301 1.39 -1.93 20.67
C GLY A 301 0.13 -1.25 20.13
N GLU A 302 0.22 0.03 19.77
CA GLU A 302 -0.89 0.78 19.16
C GLU A 302 -1.38 0.14 17.85
N LEU A 303 -0.46 -0.30 17.00
CA LEU A 303 -0.79 -0.99 15.76
C LEU A 303 -1.48 -2.32 16.06
N ARG A 304 -0.95 -3.12 16.99
CA ARG A 304 -1.54 -4.38 17.42
C ARG A 304 -2.96 -4.19 17.94
N GLU A 305 -3.18 -3.24 18.84
CA GLU A 305 -4.49 -2.92 19.40
C GLU A 305 -5.48 -2.44 18.32
N THR A 306 -4.99 -1.67 17.36
CA THR A 306 -5.78 -1.25 16.20
C THR A 306 -6.23 -2.47 15.39
N LEU A 307 -5.32 -3.37 15.02
CA LEU A 307 -5.68 -4.59 14.30
C LEU A 307 -6.62 -5.50 15.10
N GLN A 308 -6.42 -5.62 16.42
CA GLN A 308 -7.31 -6.38 17.30
C GLN A 308 -8.72 -5.79 17.37
N ARG A 309 -8.88 -4.47 17.37
CA ARG A 309 -10.21 -3.85 17.28
C ARG A 309 -10.89 -4.12 15.96
N LEU A 310 -10.14 -4.14 14.85
CA LEU A 310 -10.68 -4.46 13.53
C LEU A 310 -11.18 -5.90 13.41
N GLN A 311 -10.71 -6.83 14.26
CA GLN A 311 -11.23 -8.21 14.34
C GLN A 311 -12.64 -8.29 14.95
N ARG A 312 -13.10 -7.22 15.64
CA ARG A 312 -14.37 -7.18 16.38
C ARG A 312 -14.44 -8.35 17.40
N GLU A 313 -15.54 -9.10 17.43
CA GLU A 313 -15.78 -10.21 18.37
C GLU A 313 -15.04 -11.51 17.99
N GLN A 314 -14.32 -11.56 16.87
CA GLN A 314 -13.73 -12.78 16.32
C GLN A 314 -12.23 -12.89 16.64
N ARG A 315 -11.88 -12.74 17.92
CA ARG A 315 -10.48 -12.87 18.38
C ARG A 315 -10.08 -14.34 18.43
N ALA A 316 -9.50 -14.83 17.34
CA ALA A 316 -8.82 -16.11 17.33
C ALA A 316 -7.39 -15.95 17.83
N ILE A 317 -6.97 -16.77 18.80
CA ILE A 317 -5.56 -16.88 19.15
C ILE A 317 -4.92 -17.76 18.08
N VAL A 318 -4.03 -17.17 17.29
CA VAL A 318 -3.27 -17.91 16.28
C VAL A 318 -1.86 -18.16 16.83
N PRO A 319 -1.44 -19.42 16.98
CA PRO A 319 -0.07 -19.72 17.39
C PRO A 319 0.90 -19.30 16.28
N LEU A 320 2.01 -18.67 16.66
CA LEU A 320 3.14 -18.47 15.78
C LEU A 320 4.22 -19.50 16.07
N PRO A 321 4.82 -20.10 15.03
CA PRO A 321 5.93 -21.03 15.19
C PRO A 321 7.23 -20.38 15.67
N CYS A 322 7.24 -19.05 15.84
CA CYS A 322 8.42 -18.26 16.24
C CYS A 322 8.54 -18.04 17.76
N ALA A 323 7.75 -18.76 18.56
CA ALA A 323 7.86 -18.75 20.01
C ALA A 323 8.77 -19.91 20.46
N GLY A 324 10.07 -19.64 20.50
CA GLY A 324 11.10 -20.51 21.06
C GLY A 324 12.29 -19.66 21.46
#